data_AF-A0A1M6ADE6-F1
#
_entry.id   AF-A0A1M6ADE6-F1
#
_cell.length_a   1.000
_cell.length_b   1.000
_cell.length_c   1.000
_cell.angle_alpha   90.00
_cell.angle_beta   90.00
_cell.angle_gamma   90.00
#
_symmetry.space_group_name_H-M   'P 1'
#
loop_
_entity.id
_entity.type
_entity.pdbx_description
1 polymer ?
#
loop_
_entity_poly.entity_id
_entity_poly.type
_entity_poly.pdbx_seq_one_letter_code
_entity_poly.pdbx_strand_id
1 'polypeptide(L)' 'MSQSHIDSEKLNRLSKGQYFEYRDVVEDNLPTTQHSQDGAVFKQEVQNNVFNNIIVNGQEGTHTIYQKI' A
#
# COMPACT_ATOMS: atom_id res chain seq x y z
N MET A 1 10.61 -10.75 -4.33
CA MET A 1 10.35 -9.70 -5.34
C MET A 1 9.00 -9.13 -4.98
N SER A 2 8.92 -7.88 -4.52
CA SER A 2 7.64 -7.26 -4.17
C SER A 2 6.86 -7.03 -5.46
N GLN A 3 5.63 -7.55 -5.53
CA GLN A 3 4.84 -7.63 -6.76
C GLN A 3 3.79 -6.53 -6.89
N SER A 4 3.61 -5.72 -5.84
CA SER A 4 2.54 -4.72 -5.73
C SER A 4 2.90 -3.33 -6.28
N HIS A 5 3.96 -3.19 -7.07
CA HIS A 5 4.36 -1.92 -7.72
C HIS A 5 4.31 -0.69 -6.78
N ILE A 6 4.80 -0.86 -5.55
CA ILE A 6 4.88 0.22 -4.57
C ILE A 6 6.09 1.09 -4.89
N ASP A 7 5.83 2.38 -5.08
CA ASP A 7 6.83 3.41 -5.14
C ASP A 7 7.40 3.64 -3.74
N SER A 8 8.65 3.19 -3.58
CA SER A 8 9.36 3.30 -2.31
C SER A 8 9.63 4.75 -1.90
N GLU A 9 9.77 5.68 -2.85
CA GLU A 9 9.95 7.10 -2.54
C GLU A 9 8.67 7.70 -1.97
N LYS A 10 7.51 7.39 -2.56
CA LYS A 10 6.20 7.82 -2.01
C LYS A 10 5.98 7.25 -0.62
N LEU A 11 6.26 5.96 -0.43
CA LEU A 11 6.13 5.31 0.87
C LEU A 11 7.07 5.91 1.94
N ASN A 12 8.29 6.30 1.56
CA ASN A 12 9.27 6.89 2.48
C ASN A 12 8.97 8.35 2.82
N ARG A 13 8.15 9.05 2.04
CA ARG A 13 7.66 10.39 2.36
C ARG A 13 6.59 10.39 3.45
N LEU A 14 5.96 9.24 3.72
CA LEU A 14 4.97 9.11 4.78
C LEU A 14 5.62 9.18 6.15
N SER A 15 5.06 10.01 7.02
CA SER A 15 5.50 10.11 8.42
C SER A 15 5.00 8.91 9.23
N LYS A 16 5.75 8.54 10.27
CA LYS A 16 5.30 7.54 11.24
C LYS A 16 3.97 7.97 11.87
N GLY A 17 3.02 7.04 11.95
CA GLY A 17 1.66 7.25 12.42
C GLY A 17 0.68 7.72 11.34
N GLN A 18 1.17 8.09 10.15
CA GLN A 18 0.33 8.58 9.04
C GLN A 18 -0.50 7.44 8.43
N TYR A 19 -1.79 7.75 8.19
CA TYR A 19 -2.69 6.88 7.44
C TYR A 19 -2.58 7.16 5.94
N PHE A 20 -2.69 6.11 5.13
CA PHE A 20 -2.62 6.20 3.68
C PHE A 20 -3.35 5.03 3.01
N GLU A 21 -3.60 5.16 1.72
CA GLU A 21 -4.16 4.14 0.85
C GLU A 21 -3.13 3.63 -0.17
N TYR A 22 -3.40 2.49 -0.79
CA TYR A 22 -2.55 1.94 -1.86
C TYR A 22 -2.29 2.95 -2.99
N ARG A 23 -3.32 3.71 -3.40
CA ARG A 23 -3.20 4.73 -4.45
C ARG A 23 -2.20 5.85 -4.15
N ASP A 24 -1.89 6.08 -2.87
CA ASP A 24 -0.98 7.15 -2.46
C ASP A 24 0.49 6.76 -2.65
N VAL A 25 0.76 5.45 -2.72
CA VAL A 25 2.11 4.87 -2.73
C VAL A 25 2.39 3.97 -3.93
N VAL A 26 1.41 3.70 -4.80
CA VAL A 26 1.61 2.96 -6.05
C VAL A 26 2.40 3.78 -7.06
N GLU A 27 3.18 3.10 -7.89
CA GLU A 27 3.86 3.69 -9.05
C GLU A 27 2.86 4.33 -10.03
N ASP A 28 3.20 5.53 -10.54
CA ASP A 28 2.32 6.27 -11.47
C ASP A 28 2.18 5.60 -12.85
N ASN A 29 3.10 4.69 -13.18
CA ASN A 29 3.12 4.00 -14.47
C ASN A 29 2.21 2.76 -14.52
N LEU A 30 1.61 2.36 -13.39
CA LEU A 30 0.73 1.19 -13.36
C LEU A 30 -0.63 1.56 -13.98
N PRO A 31 -1.13 0.82 -14.99
CA PRO A 31 -2.45 1.07 -15.56
C PRO A 31 -3.55 0.88 -14.52
N THR A 32 -4.55 1.75 -14.50
CA THR A 32 -5.66 1.74 -13.51
C THR A 32 -6.41 0.41 -13.49
N THR A 33 -6.45 -0.32 -14.61
CA THR A 33 -7.06 -1.65 -14.72
C THR A 33 -6.37 -2.71 -13.86
N GLN A 34 -5.11 -2.50 -13.49
CA GLN A 34 -4.31 -3.42 -12.67
C GLN A 34 -4.30 -3.02 -11.18
N HIS A 35 -4.74 -1.79 -10.85
CA HIS A 35 -4.69 -1.26 -9.48
C HIS A 35 -5.50 -2.09 -8.48
N SER A 36 -6.64 -2.64 -8.89
CA SER A 36 -7.46 -3.48 -7.99
C SER A 36 -6.79 -4.81 -7.65
N GLN A 37 -6.13 -5.43 -8.63
CA GLN A 37 -5.40 -6.68 -8.42
C GLN A 37 -4.18 -6.43 -7.55
N ASP A 38 -3.39 -5.40 -7.86
CA ASP A 38 -2.17 -5.12 -7.12
C ASP A 38 -2.45 -4.57 -5.72
N GLY A 39 -3.54 -3.81 -5.54
CA GLY A 39 -3.96 -3.40 -4.20
C GLY A 39 -4.29 -4.60 -3.30
N ALA A 40 -4.82 -5.69 -3.86
CA ALA A 40 -5.03 -6.94 -3.12
C ALA A 40 -3.71 -7.66 -2.81
N VAL A 41 -2.74 -7.64 -3.74
CA VAL A 41 -1.38 -8.16 -3.51
C VAL A 41 -0.69 -7.37 -2.41
N PHE A 42 -0.74 -6.04 -2.46
CA PHE A 42 -0.16 -5.17 -1.43
C PHE A 42 -0.74 -5.47 -0.05
N LYS A 43 -2.07 -5.63 0.03
CA LYS A 43 -2.73 -6.01 1.30
C LYS A 43 -2.17 -7.32 1.85
N GLN A 44 -2.01 -8.34 1.00
CA GLN A 44 -1.42 -9.62 1.41
C GLN A 44 0.04 -9.47 1.83
N GLU A 45 0.84 -8.68 1.11
CA GLU A 45 2.24 -8.42 1.44
C GLU A 45 2.39 -7.73 2.81
N VAL A 46 1.55 -6.74 3.11
CA VAL A 46 1.51 -6.11 4.44
C VAL A 46 1.10 -7.13 5.51
N GLN A 47 0.07 -7.95 5.27
CA GLN A 47 -0.36 -8.99 6.21
C GLN A 47 0.70 -10.08 6.43
N ASN A 48 1.51 -10.37 5.42
CA ASN A 48 2.61 -11.33 5.46
C ASN A 48 3.91 -10.73 6.03
N ASN A 49 3.90 -9.49 6.54
CA ASN A 49 5.07 -8.77 7.05
C ASN A 49 6.19 -8.59 6.00
N VAL A 50 5.85 -8.48 4.71
CA VAL A 50 6.82 -8.04 3.68
C VAL A 50 7.22 -6.59 3.94
N PHE A 51 6.26 -5.78 4.42
CA PHE A 51 6.49 -4.40 4.85
C PHE A 51 6.45 -4.29 6.37
N ASN A 52 7.62 -4.39 7.00
CA ASN A 52 7.75 -4.37 8.47
C ASN A 52 7.38 -3.04 9.13
N ASN A 53 7.19 -1.98 8.35
CA ASN A 53 6.85 -0.64 8.84
C ASN A 53 5.46 -0.16 8.38
N ILE A 54 4.58 -1.09 8.01
CA ILE A 54 3.21 -0.81 7.59
C ILE A 54 2.28 -1.82 8.27
N ILE A 55 1.12 -1.35 8.72
CA ILE A 55 0.04 -2.21 9.20
C ILE A 55 -1.26 -1.91 8.46
N VAL A 56 -2.14 -2.91 8.35
CA VAL A 56 -3.52 -2.69 7.91
C VAL A 56 -4.31 -2.14 9.09
N ASN A 57 -4.82 -0.91 8.98
CA ASN A 57 -5.57 -0.25 10.04
C ASN A 57 -7.10 -0.45 9.90
N GLY A 58 -7.58 -0.76 8.70
CA GLY A 58 -9.00 -1.03 8.48
C GLY A 58 -9.41 -0.92 7.02
N GLN A 59 -10.71 -0.77 6.79
CA GLN A 59 -11.28 -0.51 5.48
C GLN A 59 -12.29 0.63 5.58
N GLU A 60 -12.25 1.54 4.61
CA GLU A 60 -13.23 2.60 4.43
C GLU A 60 -13.92 2.38 3.08
N GLY A 61 -15.16 1.91 3.11
CA GLY A 61 -15.88 1.48 1.90
C GLY A 61 -15.17 0.31 1.21
N THR A 62 -14.78 0.50 -0.06
CA THR A 62 -14.02 -0.49 -0.84
C THR A 62 -12.50 -0.33 -0.70
N HIS A 63 -12.03 0.69 0.02
CA HIS A 63 -10.61 1.03 0.12
C HIS A 63 -10.03 0.48 1.42
N THR A 64 -8.80 -0.02 1.36
CA THR A 64 -8.07 -0.48 2.54
C THR A 64 -7.18 0.64 3.06
N ILE A 65 -7.29 0.95 4.35
CA ILE A 65 -6.51 1.98 5.01
C ILE A 65 -5.31 1.33 5.70
N TYR A 66 -4.13 1.85 5.41
CA TYR A 66 -2.87 1.44 5.99
C TYR A 66 -2.34 2.51 6.93
N GLN A 67 -1.48 2.12 7.86
CA GLN A 67 -0.77 3.05 8.74
C GLN A 67 0.73 2.76 8.69
N LYS A 68 1.54 3.81 8.55
CA LYS A 68 2.99 3.74 8.68
C LYS A 68 3.37 3.66 10.16
N ILE A 69 4.22 2.70 10.56
CA ILE A 69 4.71 2.55 11.94
C ILE A 69 6.19 2.86 12.10
#